data_AF-A0A2W6S960-F1
#
_entry.id   AF-A0A2W6S960-F1
#
_cell.length_a   1.000
_cell.length_b   1.000
_cell.length_c   1.000
_cell.angle_alpha   90.00
_cell.angle_beta   90.00
_cell.angle_gamma   90.00
#
_symmetry.space_group_name_H-M   'P 1'
#
loop_
_entity.id
_entity.type
_entity.pdbx_description
1 polymer ?
#
loop_
_entity_poly.entity_id
_entity_poly.type
_entity_poly.pdbx_seq_one_letter_code
_entity_poly.pdbx_strand_id
1 'polypeptide(L)'
;MALRKDIWRPAIVEATMESIFARGSIEGLALHWLPPMPSFCFLADPFGFWHRDRLHVFVETYDYRVRIGAIEVLVYDRQFNLIERGPVLNEPWHLSYPFVFAADGDIWMLPETHKSGGLTLYRAVDFPYRWEPAVRIALDHVAVDATPLFHDGRWWLFYTSASQEAHKMESLHVAWADRLDGVWTPHPSNPVRVDRASARPGGSASIVDGHIVLPVQDCSRTYGGGIRPLRIHRLTPDRFEAEVGPALPIPAGAAPYVEGFHTLSSAGPVTLVDMKRTELSLHGLSIEARREAGKLARRLRPAHG
;
A
#
# COMPACT_ATOMS: atom_id res chain seq x y z
N MET A 1 5.30 -21.02 1.47
CA MET A 1 4.51 -20.07 2.29
C MET A 1 4.09 -20.62 3.67
N ALA A 2 4.03 -21.94 3.89
CA ALA A 2 3.64 -22.50 5.19
C ALA A 2 4.64 -22.20 6.33
N LEU A 3 5.94 -22.42 6.06
CA LEU A 3 7.02 -22.29 7.05
C LEU A 3 7.59 -20.87 7.18
N ARG A 4 7.56 -20.10 6.08
CA ARG A 4 8.15 -18.76 5.94
C ARG A 4 7.05 -17.70 6.06
N LYS A 5 7.15 -16.81 7.03
CA LYS A 5 6.23 -15.68 7.25
C LYS A 5 6.95 -14.37 7.02
N ASP A 6 6.35 -13.51 6.22
CA ASP A 6 6.85 -12.16 5.96
C ASP A 6 6.33 -11.27 7.10
N ILE A 7 7.24 -10.68 7.85
CA ILE A 7 6.92 -9.77 8.95
C ILE A 7 7.39 -8.38 8.52
N TRP A 8 6.42 -7.55 8.17
CA TRP A 8 6.62 -6.15 7.83
C TRP A 8 6.61 -5.28 9.09
N ARG A 9 7.42 -4.22 9.07
CA ARG A 9 7.40 -3.19 10.10
C ARG A 9 7.57 -1.82 9.45
N PRO A 10 6.62 -0.90 9.65
CA PRO A 10 6.76 0.44 9.13
C PRO A 10 7.67 1.32 9.99
N ALA A 11 8.20 2.37 9.38
CA ALA A 11 8.93 3.45 10.02
C ALA A 11 8.56 4.79 9.40
N ILE A 12 8.62 5.84 10.21
CA ILE A 12 8.58 7.24 9.76
C ILE A 12 10.03 7.66 9.51
N VAL A 13 10.32 8.12 8.29
CA VAL A 13 11.62 8.68 7.91
C VAL A 13 11.53 10.20 7.96
N GLU A 14 12.44 10.85 8.70
CA GLU A 14 12.54 12.31 8.77
C GLU A 14 13.17 12.92 7.49
N ALA A 15 12.53 12.69 6.35
CA ALA A 15 12.87 13.30 5.08
C ALA A 15 11.65 13.32 4.16
N THR A 16 11.58 14.31 3.28
CA THR A 16 10.60 14.31 2.19
C THR A 16 10.92 13.21 1.18
N MET A 17 9.89 12.73 0.51
CA MET A 17 10.05 11.68 -0.50
C MET A 17 10.91 12.15 -1.68
N GLU A 18 10.77 13.42 -2.06
CA GLU A 18 11.64 14.10 -3.03
C GLU A 18 13.12 14.04 -2.62
N SER A 19 13.43 14.36 -1.36
CA SER A 19 14.80 14.28 -0.84
C SER A 19 15.36 12.85 -0.89
N ILE A 20 14.53 11.85 -0.56
CA ILE A 20 14.93 10.44 -0.63
C ILE A 20 15.25 10.04 -2.08
N PHE A 21 14.41 10.42 -3.04
CA PHE A 21 14.66 10.13 -4.45
C PHE A 21 15.92 10.85 -4.98
N ALA A 22 16.12 12.12 -4.63
CA ALA A 22 17.31 12.86 -5.03
C ALA A 22 18.60 12.26 -4.44
N ARG A 23 18.56 11.76 -3.20
CA ARG A 23 19.69 11.05 -2.56
C ARG A 23 19.87 9.62 -3.05
N GLY A 24 18.81 8.99 -3.56
CA GLY A 24 18.80 7.58 -3.98
C GLY A 24 18.88 6.57 -2.82
N SER A 25 18.64 6.99 -1.57
CA SER A 25 18.73 6.11 -0.39
C SER A 25 18.06 6.74 0.85
N ILE A 26 17.66 5.88 1.79
CA ILE A 26 17.26 6.27 3.15
C ILE A 26 18.37 6.04 4.20
N GLU A 27 19.55 5.56 3.79
CA GLU A 27 20.70 5.34 4.68
C GLU A 27 21.11 6.64 5.38
N GLY A 28 21.39 6.54 6.69
CA GLY A 28 21.76 7.66 7.55
C GLY A 28 20.64 8.62 7.95
N LEU A 29 19.39 8.41 7.48
CA LEU A 29 18.24 9.20 7.92
C LEU A 29 17.68 8.67 9.25
N ALA A 30 17.05 9.56 10.03
CA ALA A 30 16.37 9.16 11.25
C ALA A 30 15.13 8.32 10.93
N LEU A 31 15.04 7.15 11.56
CA LEU A 31 13.94 6.19 11.42
C LEU A 31 13.20 6.05 12.75
N HIS A 32 11.93 6.43 12.78
CA HIS A 32 11.03 6.22 13.92
C HIS A 32 10.15 5.02 13.65
N TRP A 33 10.55 3.87 14.18
CA TRP A 33 9.83 2.62 13.95
C TRP A 33 8.45 2.64 14.61
N LEU A 34 7.44 2.19 13.88
CA LEU A 34 6.14 1.88 14.45
C LEU A 34 6.29 0.76 15.52
N PRO A 35 5.34 0.65 16.48
CA PRO A 35 5.40 -0.35 17.52
C PRO A 35 5.58 -1.78 16.97
N PRO A 36 6.36 -2.63 17.65
CA PRO A 36 6.44 -4.04 17.27
C PRO A 36 5.07 -4.71 17.45
N MET A 37 4.80 -5.71 16.61
CA MET A 37 3.59 -6.52 16.71
C MET A 37 3.88 -7.85 17.42
N PRO A 38 2.85 -8.48 18.02
CA PRO A 38 2.97 -9.85 18.52
C PRO A 38 3.42 -10.83 17.43
N SER A 39 3.86 -12.02 17.84
CA SER A 39 4.26 -13.06 16.87
C SER A 39 3.16 -13.33 15.85
N PHE A 40 3.58 -13.56 14.61
CA PHE A 40 2.68 -13.79 13.47
C PHE A 40 1.74 -12.63 13.12
N CYS A 41 1.99 -11.44 13.66
CA CYS A 41 1.31 -10.21 13.27
C CYS A 41 2.31 -9.22 12.66
N PHE A 42 1.83 -8.40 11.73
CA PHE A 42 2.61 -7.30 11.17
C PHE A 42 1.75 -6.07 10.92
N LEU A 43 2.44 -4.95 10.71
CA LEU A 43 1.90 -3.72 10.12
C LEU A 43 2.58 -3.53 8.75
N ALA A 44 1.83 -3.12 7.74
CA ALA A 44 2.35 -2.88 6.38
C ALA A 44 1.62 -1.70 5.71
N ASP A 45 2.11 -1.30 4.54
CA ASP A 45 1.50 -0.29 3.67
C ASP A 45 1.16 1.03 4.40
N PRO A 46 2.14 1.70 5.02
CA PRO A 46 1.86 2.92 5.76
C PRO A 46 1.49 4.08 4.82
N PHE A 47 0.41 4.79 5.11
CA PHE A 47 0.00 6.04 4.45
C PHE A 47 -0.30 7.12 5.49
N GLY A 48 0.16 8.34 5.25
CA GLY A 48 0.20 9.39 6.27
C GLY A 48 -0.64 10.61 5.91
N PHE A 49 -1.34 11.15 6.91
CA PHE A 49 -2.09 12.38 6.77
C PHE A 49 -1.87 13.31 7.97
N TRP A 50 -1.38 14.52 7.72
CA TRP A 50 -1.25 15.54 8.75
C TRP A 50 -2.58 16.24 8.98
N HIS A 51 -3.08 16.22 10.21
CA HIS A 51 -4.31 16.89 10.59
C HIS A 51 -4.18 17.45 12.01
N ARG A 52 -4.49 18.73 12.19
CA ARG A 52 -4.42 19.43 13.50
C ARG A 52 -3.10 19.17 14.24
N ASP A 53 -1.98 19.40 13.54
CA ASP A 53 -0.61 19.21 14.04
C ASP A 53 -0.22 17.80 14.51
N ARG A 54 -0.99 16.78 14.09
CA ARG A 54 -0.69 15.37 14.34
C ARG A 54 -0.54 14.61 13.04
N LEU A 55 0.39 13.66 13.03
CA LEU A 55 0.56 12.72 11.92
C LEU A 55 -0.31 11.49 12.18
N HIS A 56 -1.24 11.21 11.27
CA HIS A 56 -2.08 10.02 11.29
C HIS A 56 -1.52 9.03 10.29
N VAL A 57 -1.02 7.89 10.77
CA VAL A 57 -0.42 6.83 9.95
C VAL A 57 -1.42 5.67 9.87
N PHE A 58 -2.02 5.49 8.71
CA PHE A 58 -2.91 4.39 8.39
C PHE A 58 -2.09 3.21 7.88
N VAL A 59 -2.39 2.00 8.34
CA VAL A 59 -1.63 0.78 8.03
C VAL A 59 -2.56 -0.41 7.83
N GLU A 60 -2.14 -1.35 7.00
CA GLU A 60 -2.65 -2.72 7.07
C GLU A 60 -2.21 -3.33 8.40
N THR A 61 -3.14 -3.97 9.10
CA THR A 61 -2.83 -4.89 10.20
C THR A 61 -3.23 -6.30 9.81
N TYR A 62 -2.28 -7.23 9.98
CA TYR A 62 -2.48 -8.60 9.53
C TYR A 62 -2.08 -9.58 10.63
N ASP A 63 -2.93 -10.59 10.84
CA ASP A 63 -2.65 -11.73 11.69
C ASP A 63 -2.69 -13.02 10.85
N TYR A 64 -1.55 -13.72 10.75
CA TYR A 64 -1.47 -15.00 10.02
C TYR A 64 -2.41 -16.10 10.55
N ARG A 65 -2.91 -15.97 11.78
CA ARG A 65 -3.88 -16.90 12.38
C ARG A 65 -5.28 -16.72 11.77
N VAL A 66 -5.68 -15.49 11.48
CA VAL A 66 -7.01 -15.16 10.93
C VAL A 66 -6.97 -14.97 9.41
N ARG A 67 -5.84 -14.49 8.87
CA ARG A 67 -5.59 -14.21 7.44
C ARG A 67 -6.58 -13.22 6.80
N ILE A 68 -7.02 -12.25 7.59
CA ILE A 68 -7.81 -11.09 7.15
C ILE A 68 -7.01 -9.86 7.59
N GLY A 69 -6.81 -8.94 6.64
CA GLY A 69 -6.15 -7.67 6.87
C GLY A 69 -7.22 -6.63 7.18
N ALA A 70 -6.97 -5.77 8.14
CA ALA A 70 -7.83 -4.65 8.50
C ALA A 70 -7.00 -3.36 8.47
N ILE A 71 -7.67 -2.20 8.54
CA ILE A 71 -6.98 -0.91 8.59
C ILE A 71 -7.04 -0.35 10.01
N GLU A 72 -5.88 0.00 10.55
CA GLU A 72 -5.73 0.76 11.78
C GLU A 72 -5.07 2.12 11.51
N VAL A 73 -5.27 3.07 12.42
CA VAL A 73 -4.53 4.33 12.46
C VAL A 73 -3.67 4.37 13.71
N LEU A 74 -2.44 4.88 13.56
CA LEU A 74 -1.54 5.27 14.63
C LEU A 74 -1.34 6.78 14.55
N VAL A 75 -1.61 7.48 15.65
CA VAL A 75 -1.57 8.94 15.73
C VAL A 75 -0.32 9.37 16.49
N TYR A 76 0.47 10.25 15.88
CA TYR A 76 1.75 10.71 16.38
C TYR A 76 1.75 12.22 16.63
N ASP A 77 2.49 12.66 17.65
CA ASP A 77 2.84 14.07 17.82
C ASP A 77 3.93 14.52 16.83
N ARG A 78 4.34 15.79 16.91
CA ARG A 78 5.39 16.36 16.07
C ARG A 78 6.79 15.79 16.32
N GLN A 79 6.99 15.09 17.43
CA GLN A 79 8.23 14.41 17.79
C GLN A 79 8.15 12.91 17.48
N PHE A 80 7.11 12.47 16.78
CA PHE A 80 6.86 11.07 16.43
C PHE A 80 6.69 10.15 17.64
N ASN A 81 6.22 10.68 18.78
CA ASN A 81 5.73 9.86 19.87
C ASN A 81 4.30 9.40 19.56
N LEU A 82 4.03 8.10 19.77
CA LEU A 82 2.70 7.54 19.59
C LEU A 82 1.76 8.05 20.69
N ILE A 83 0.67 8.70 20.27
CA ILE A 83 -0.38 9.20 21.16
C ILE A 83 -1.51 8.18 21.27
N GLU A 84 -1.98 7.66 20.13
CA GLU A 84 -3.19 6.85 20.05
C GLU A 84 -3.09 5.83 18.92
N ARG A 85 -3.77 4.71 19.07
CA ARG A 85 -3.90 3.68 18.04
C ARG A 85 -5.27 3.05 18.09
N GLY A 86 -5.91 2.83 16.94
CA GLY A 86 -7.22 2.18 16.88
C GLY A 86 -7.62 1.68 15.50
N PRO A 87 -8.62 0.79 15.44
CA PRO A 87 -9.19 0.33 14.18
C PRO A 87 -9.94 1.46 13.46
N VAL A 88 -9.90 1.41 12.14
CA VAL A 88 -10.50 2.42 11.25
C VAL A 88 -11.47 1.80 10.26
N LEU A 89 -11.06 0.71 9.62
CA LEU A 89 -11.89 0.00 8.66
C LEU A 89 -11.70 -1.50 8.84
N ASN A 90 -12.81 -2.21 9.04
CA ASN A 90 -12.84 -3.66 9.17
C ASN A 90 -14.00 -4.19 8.33
N GLU A 91 -13.69 -5.12 7.44
CA GLU A 91 -14.63 -5.70 6.49
C GLU A 91 -14.52 -7.23 6.56
N PRO A 92 -15.52 -8.00 6.08
CA PRO A 92 -15.43 -9.46 6.06
C PRO A 92 -14.40 -9.97 5.03
N TRP A 93 -13.79 -9.08 4.25
CA TRP A 93 -12.70 -9.34 3.32
C TRP A 93 -11.41 -8.64 3.76
N HIS A 94 -10.30 -9.03 3.13
CA HIS A 94 -8.98 -8.47 3.42
C HIS A 94 -8.84 -7.06 2.83
N LEU A 95 -8.35 -6.13 3.66
CA LEU A 95 -8.02 -4.75 3.32
C LEU A 95 -6.50 -4.56 3.48
N SER A 96 -5.90 -3.83 2.55
CA SER A 96 -4.49 -3.39 2.59
C SER A 96 -4.36 -2.03 1.87
N TYR A 97 -3.14 -1.51 1.73
CA TYR A 97 -2.86 -0.28 0.95
C TYR A 97 -3.82 0.90 1.23
N PRO A 98 -3.99 1.37 2.48
CA PRO A 98 -4.98 2.38 2.86
C PRO A 98 -4.58 3.80 2.41
N PHE A 99 -4.56 4.06 1.10
CA PHE A 99 -4.13 5.35 0.56
C PHE A 99 -5.05 6.49 1.03
N VAL A 100 -4.54 7.42 1.85
CA VAL A 100 -5.31 8.55 2.41
C VAL A 100 -4.88 9.89 1.81
N PHE A 101 -5.84 10.72 1.40
CA PHE A 101 -5.58 12.01 0.74
C PHE A 101 -6.74 12.98 0.90
N ALA A 102 -6.47 14.28 0.73
CA ALA A 102 -7.49 15.32 0.69
C ALA A 102 -7.87 15.63 -0.75
N ALA A 103 -9.17 15.77 -1.01
CA ALA A 103 -9.70 16.20 -2.31
C ALA A 103 -11.10 16.79 -2.15
N ASP A 104 -11.41 17.83 -2.92
CA ASP A 104 -12.75 18.44 -2.98
C ASP A 104 -13.32 18.87 -1.60
N GLY A 105 -12.45 19.23 -0.65
CA GLY A 105 -12.82 19.64 0.70
C GLY A 105 -13.03 18.51 1.71
N ASP A 106 -12.95 17.25 1.26
CA ASP A 106 -13.09 16.04 2.08
C ASP A 106 -11.74 15.31 2.25
N ILE A 107 -11.71 14.36 3.20
CA ILE A 107 -10.61 13.42 3.36
C ILE A 107 -11.09 12.04 2.90
N TRP A 108 -10.31 11.42 2.02
CA TRP A 108 -10.63 10.18 1.34
C TRP A 108 -9.64 9.07 1.68
N MET A 109 -10.12 7.83 1.66
CA MET A 109 -9.31 6.62 1.76
C MET A 109 -9.65 5.69 0.59
N LEU A 110 -8.63 5.20 -0.10
CA LEU A 110 -8.75 4.24 -1.19
C LEU A 110 -7.97 2.97 -0.86
N PRO A 111 -8.52 2.05 -0.04
CA PRO A 111 -7.85 0.81 0.32
C PRO A 111 -7.83 -0.17 -0.86
N GLU A 112 -6.82 -1.05 -0.90
CA GLU A 112 -6.90 -2.25 -1.73
C GLU A 112 -7.94 -3.21 -1.14
N THR A 113 -8.85 -3.65 -2.02
CA THR A 113 -9.98 -4.52 -1.67
C THR A 113 -10.11 -5.67 -2.65
N HIS A 114 -8.99 -6.29 -3.08
CA HIS A 114 -9.00 -7.28 -4.18
C HIS A 114 -10.02 -8.43 -4.00
N LYS A 115 -10.33 -8.80 -2.74
CA LYS A 115 -11.33 -9.85 -2.43
C LYS A 115 -12.79 -9.37 -2.44
N SER A 116 -13.04 -8.06 -2.45
CA SER A 116 -14.39 -7.47 -2.52
C SER A 116 -14.94 -7.39 -3.95
N GLY A 117 -14.10 -7.64 -4.96
CA GLY A 117 -14.48 -7.59 -6.37
C GLY A 117 -14.57 -6.18 -6.97
N GLY A 118 -14.10 -5.13 -6.29
CA GLY A 118 -13.99 -3.79 -6.89
C GLY A 118 -13.36 -2.75 -5.98
N LEU A 119 -12.99 -1.61 -6.56
CA LEU A 119 -12.27 -0.53 -5.90
C LEU A 119 -13.27 0.47 -5.30
N THR A 120 -13.28 0.62 -3.99
CA THR A 120 -14.22 1.50 -3.28
C THR A 120 -13.47 2.65 -2.62
N LEU A 121 -13.89 3.86 -2.96
CA LEU A 121 -13.45 5.10 -2.33
C LEU A 121 -14.29 5.36 -1.07
N TYR A 122 -13.63 5.54 0.05
CA TYR A 122 -14.25 5.84 1.34
C TYR A 122 -14.04 7.31 1.70
N ARG A 123 -15.06 7.93 2.28
CA ARG A 123 -15.03 9.32 2.77
C ARG A 123 -14.99 9.35 4.29
N ALA A 124 -14.15 10.18 4.89
CA ALA A 124 -14.16 10.39 6.33
C ALA A 124 -15.41 11.17 6.74
N VAL A 125 -16.24 10.58 7.61
CA VAL A 125 -17.39 11.28 8.22
C VAL A 125 -17.07 11.81 9.62
N ASP A 126 -16.07 11.21 10.28
CA ASP A 126 -15.49 11.68 11.54
C ASP A 126 -14.03 11.22 11.57
N PHE A 127 -13.14 12.07 11.06
CA PHE A 127 -11.73 11.75 10.90
C PHE A 127 -11.02 11.68 12.28
N PRO A 128 -10.18 10.66 12.55
CA PRO A 128 -9.70 9.61 11.63
C PRO A 128 -10.45 8.27 11.70
N TYR A 129 -11.47 8.13 12.56
CA TYR A 129 -11.98 6.81 12.97
C TYR A 129 -13.23 6.34 12.23
N ARG A 130 -14.03 7.23 11.63
CA ARG A 130 -15.25 6.84 10.91
C ARG A 130 -15.18 7.22 9.44
N TRP A 131 -15.42 6.21 8.62
CA TRP A 131 -15.42 6.28 7.16
C TRP A 131 -16.68 5.62 6.62
N GLU A 132 -17.17 6.14 5.50
CA GLU A 132 -18.30 5.55 4.77
C GLU A 132 -17.91 5.25 3.32
N PRO A 133 -18.38 4.15 2.73
CA PRO A 133 -18.19 3.89 1.31
C PRO A 133 -18.97 4.95 0.52
N ALA A 134 -18.28 5.71 -0.32
CA ALA A 134 -18.88 6.83 -1.05
C ALA A 134 -19.04 6.52 -2.53
N VAL A 135 -17.99 6.01 -3.19
CA VAL A 135 -17.98 5.78 -4.63
C VAL A 135 -17.31 4.45 -4.93
N ARG A 136 -17.93 3.63 -5.79
CA ARG A 136 -17.26 2.48 -6.39
C ARG A 136 -16.64 2.91 -7.70
N ILE A 137 -15.31 2.90 -7.77
CA ILE A 137 -14.56 3.16 -9.00
C ILE A 137 -14.67 1.93 -9.90
N ALA A 138 -15.41 2.09 -11.00
CA ALA A 138 -15.56 1.05 -12.00
C ALA A 138 -14.35 1.07 -12.94
N LEU A 139 -13.64 -0.05 -13.00
CA LEU A 139 -12.53 -0.30 -13.92
C LEU A 139 -12.82 -1.59 -14.70
N ASP A 140 -12.09 -1.80 -15.78
CA ASP A 140 -12.16 -3.01 -16.59
C ASP A 140 -11.65 -4.27 -15.86
N HIS A 141 -10.98 -4.10 -14.73
CA HIS A 141 -10.46 -5.19 -13.90
C HIS A 141 -10.36 -4.80 -12.42
N VAL A 142 -10.13 -5.80 -11.56
CA VAL A 142 -9.86 -5.58 -10.14
C VAL A 142 -8.49 -4.93 -9.98
N ALA A 143 -8.46 -3.75 -9.38
CA ALA A 143 -7.25 -2.99 -9.09
C ALA A 143 -6.55 -3.48 -7.82
N VAL A 144 -5.22 -3.50 -7.87
CA VAL A 144 -4.29 -3.81 -6.78
C VAL A 144 -3.39 -2.59 -6.58
N ASP A 145 -3.13 -2.23 -5.32
CA ASP A 145 -2.33 -1.07 -4.90
C ASP A 145 -2.69 0.24 -5.63
N ALA A 146 -3.99 0.53 -5.73
CA ALA A 146 -4.50 1.65 -6.49
C ALA A 146 -4.03 3.00 -5.90
N THR A 147 -3.29 3.77 -6.69
CA THR A 147 -2.63 5.01 -6.27
C THR A 147 -3.16 6.19 -7.07
N PRO A 148 -4.03 7.04 -6.48
CA PRO A 148 -4.57 8.21 -7.15
C PRO A 148 -3.60 9.40 -7.10
N LEU A 149 -3.64 10.24 -8.14
CA LEU A 149 -2.89 11.49 -8.21
C LEU A 149 -3.68 12.52 -9.01
N PHE A 150 -3.87 13.72 -8.45
CA PHE A 150 -4.36 14.86 -9.24
C PHE A 150 -3.18 15.63 -9.83
N HIS A 151 -3.13 15.72 -11.16
CA HIS A 151 -2.05 16.40 -11.88
C HIS A 151 -2.56 16.95 -13.23
N ASP A 152 -2.15 18.16 -13.57
CA ASP A 152 -2.54 18.86 -14.80
C ASP A 152 -4.05 18.89 -15.06
N GLY A 153 -4.81 19.19 -14.00
CA GLY A 153 -6.28 19.33 -14.07
C GLY A 153 -7.04 18.02 -14.18
N ARG A 154 -6.40 16.87 -13.94
CA ARG A 154 -6.99 15.54 -14.11
C ARG A 154 -6.61 14.60 -12.97
N TRP A 155 -7.54 13.71 -12.63
CA TRP A 155 -7.25 12.57 -11.78
C TRP A 155 -6.63 11.44 -12.61
N TRP A 156 -5.52 10.93 -12.12
CA TRP A 156 -4.84 9.72 -12.60
C TRP A 156 -4.93 8.65 -11.53
N LEU A 157 -5.00 7.39 -11.96
CA LEU A 157 -4.96 6.22 -11.09
C LEU A 157 -3.95 5.23 -11.63
N PHE A 158 -2.94 4.92 -10.85
CA PHE A 158 -1.93 3.90 -11.13
C PHE A 158 -2.26 2.64 -10.34
N TYR A 159 -2.28 1.49 -10.99
CA TYR A 159 -2.70 0.26 -10.34
C TYR A 159 -2.20 -0.96 -11.08
N THR A 160 -2.17 -2.10 -10.41
CA THR A 160 -1.89 -3.39 -11.05
C THR A 160 -3.17 -4.16 -11.31
N SER A 161 -3.21 -4.88 -12.43
CA SER A 161 -4.37 -5.70 -12.78
C SER A 161 -4.35 -7.07 -12.11
N ALA A 162 -5.39 -7.41 -11.36
CA ALA A 162 -5.59 -8.75 -10.82
C ALA A 162 -6.29 -9.72 -11.81
N SER A 163 -6.30 -9.42 -13.11
CA SER A 163 -6.95 -10.26 -14.14
C SER A 163 -6.40 -11.70 -14.20
N GLN A 164 -5.12 -11.88 -13.89
CA GLN A 164 -4.48 -13.19 -13.69
C GLN A 164 -3.53 -13.12 -12.48
N GLU A 165 -3.26 -14.24 -11.83
CA GLU A 165 -2.42 -14.26 -10.62
C GLU A 165 -0.99 -13.76 -10.88
N ALA A 166 -0.41 -14.04 -12.06
CA ALA A 166 0.88 -13.48 -12.49
C ALA A 166 0.81 -11.95 -12.72
N HIS A 167 -0.32 -11.44 -13.24
CA HIS A 167 -0.50 -10.03 -13.57
C HIS A 167 -0.53 -9.14 -12.33
N LYS A 168 -0.91 -9.67 -11.16
CA LYS A 168 -0.93 -8.97 -9.85
C LYS A 168 0.42 -8.36 -9.43
N MET A 169 1.51 -8.69 -10.12
CA MET A 169 2.85 -8.24 -9.77
C MET A 169 3.62 -7.61 -10.93
N GLU A 170 3.08 -7.64 -12.16
CA GLU A 170 3.88 -7.29 -13.34
C GLU A 170 3.21 -6.35 -14.33
N SER A 171 1.90 -6.07 -14.26
CA SER A 171 1.22 -5.19 -15.22
C SER A 171 0.76 -3.86 -14.61
N LEU A 172 1.45 -2.77 -14.94
CA LEU A 172 1.00 -1.43 -14.57
C LEU A 172 -0.09 -0.99 -15.53
N HIS A 173 -1.24 -0.64 -14.98
CA HIS A 173 -2.34 0.00 -15.67
C HIS A 173 -2.50 1.43 -15.17
N VAL A 174 -3.05 2.26 -16.06
CA VAL A 174 -3.41 3.64 -15.77
C VAL A 174 -4.87 3.86 -16.14
N ALA A 175 -5.58 4.64 -15.33
CA ALA A 175 -6.89 5.18 -15.67
C ALA A 175 -6.92 6.66 -15.34
N TRP A 176 -7.90 7.37 -15.89
CA TRP A 176 -8.06 8.79 -15.61
C TRP A 176 -9.53 9.21 -15.51
N ALA A 177 -9.78 10.29 -14.78
CA ALA A 177 -11.10 10.89 -14.64
C ALA A 177 -10.99 12.41 -14.51
N ASP A 178 -12.04 13.13 -14.93
CA ASP A 178 -12.11 14.58 -14.72
C ASP A 178 -12.51 14.92 -13.27
N ARG A 179 -13.17 13.99 -12.57
CA ARG A 179 -13.57 14.10 -11.17
C ARG A 179 -13.25 12.82 -10.42
N LEU A 180 -12.91 12.95 -9.14
CA LEU A 180 -12.58 11.80 -8.28
C LEU A 180 -13.75 10.81 -8.17
N ASP A 181 -14.96 11.34 -8.01
CA ASP A 181 -16.23 10.60 -7.93
C ASP A 181 -16.87 10.32 -9.30
N GLY A 182 -16.17 10.63 -10.39
CA GLY A 182 -16.68 10.54 -11.75
C GLY A 182 -16.44 9.20 -12.42
N VAL A 183 -16.56 9.22 -13.76
CA VAL A 183 -16.28 8.06 -14.60
C VAL A 183 -14.78 7.96 -14.84
N TRP A 184 -14.22 6.81 -14.50
CA TRP A 184 -12.82 6.48 -14.73
C TRP A 184 -12.66 5.78 -16.08
N THR A 185 -11.79 6.32 -16.92
CA THR A 185 -11.48 5.82 -18.26
C THR A 185 -10.12 5.11 -18.24
N PRO A 186 -10.05 3.80 -18.50
CA PRO A 186 -8.78 3.10 -18.66
C PRO A 186 -7.96 3.69 -19.81
N HIS A 187 -6.65 3.82 -19.62
CA HIS A 187 -5.72 4.27 -20.65
C HIS A 187 -5.70 3.25 -21.81
N PRO A 188 -5.76 3.69 -23.09
CA PRO A 188 -5.87 2.79 -24.24
C PRO A 188 -4.64 1.90 -24.46
N SER A 189 -3.48 2.31 -23.97
CA SER A 189 -2.24 1.51 -24.01
C SER A 189 -2.08 0.57 -22.81
N ASN A 190 -3.13 0.33 -22.02
CA ASN A 190 -3.06 -0.61 -20.90
C ASN A 190 -2.80 -2.07 -21.37
N PRO A 191 -1.93 -2.84 -20.68
CA PRO A 191 -1.01 -2.39 -19.63
C PRO A 191 0.07 -1.46 -20.19
N VAL A 192 0.26 -0.30 -19.56
CA VAL A 192 1.25 0.70 -20.01
C VAL A 192 2.69 0.27 -19.75
N ARG A 193 2.87 -0.71 -18.85
CA ARG A 193 4.17 -1.32 -18.56
C ARG A 193 3.98 -2.76 -18.07
N VAL A 194 4.84 -3.67 -18.54
CA VAL A 194 4.90 -5.06 -18.06
C VAL A 194 6.31 -5.39 -17.59
N ASP A 195 6.52 -5.38 -16.26
CA ASP A 195 7.83 -5.67 -15.64
C ASP A 195 7.67 -5.93 -14.13
N ARG A 196 8.03 -7.14 -13.67
CA ARG A 196 8.01 -7.53 -12.25
C ARG A 196 8.89 -6.66 -11.34
N ALA A 197 9.88 -5.98 -11.90
CA ALA A 197 10.77 -5.12 -11.13
C ALA A 197 10.26 -3.68 -11.01
N SER A 198 9.17 -3.30 -11.71
CA SER A 198 8.82 -1.89 -11.85
C SER A 198 7.38 -1.57 -12.29
N ALA A 199 6.45 -2.50 -12.10
CA ALA A 199 5.05 -2.31 -12.48
C ALA A 199 4.10 -2.09 -11.30
N ARG A 200 4.32 -2.80 -10.18
CA ARG A 200 3.40 -2.75 -9.04
C ARG A 200 3.60 -1.47 -8.24
N PRO A 201 2.56 -0.63 -8.01
CA PRO A 201 2.69 0.53 -7.15
C PRO A 201 3.18 0.16 -5.74
N GLY A 202 4.01 1.01 -5.16
CA GLY A 202 4.62 0.80 -3.86
C GLY A 202 4.60 2.06 -3.01
N GLY A 203 3.48 2.79 -3.02
CA GLY A 203 3.29 4.02 -2.24
C GLY A 203 2.81 5.20 -3.08
N SER A 204 3.07 6.41 -2.60
CA SER A 204 2.49 7.63 -3.16
C SER A 204 3.20 8.13 -4.40
N ALA A 205 2.47 8.46 -5.47
CA ALA A 205 3.01 9.25 -6.55
C ALA A 205 3.27 10.70 -6.08
N SER A 206 4.35 11.31 -6.58
CA SER A 206 4.69 12.71 -6.27
C SER A 206 5.29 13.41 -7.48
N ILE A 207 5.34 14.74 -7.44
CA ILE A 207 6.02 15.54 -8.45
C ILE A 207 7.45 15.83 -7.97
N VAL A 208 8.44 15.40 -8.74
CA VAL A 208 9.87 15.63 -8.48
C VAL A 208 10.51 16.19 -9.74
N ASP A 209 11.14 17.36 -9.62
CA ASP A 209 11.72 18.11 -10.75
C ASP A 209 10.73 18.31 -11.91
N GLY A 210 9.44 18.53 -11.59
CA GLY A 210 8.38 18.75 -12.58
C GLY A 210 7.83 17.49 -13.26
N HIS A 211 8.25 16.29 -12.86
CA HIS A 211 7.72 15.03 -13.39
C HIS A 211 7.03 14.20 -12.32
N ILE A 212 6.03 13.43 -12.71
CA ILE A 212 5.45 12.42 -11.83
C ILE A 212 6.50 11.33 -11.59
N VAL A 213 6.77 11.02 -10.33
CA VAL A 213 7.56 9.87 -9.90
C VAL A 213 6.65 8.97 -9.06
N LEU A 214 6.43 7.76 -9.56
CA LEU A 214 5.68 6.71 -8.88
C LEU A 214 6.67 5.71 -8.24
N PRO A 215 6.67 5.52 -6.91
CA PRO A 215 7.35 4.40 -6.29
C PRO A 215 6.72 3.10 -6.77
N VAL A 216 7.54 2.19 -7.30
CA VAL A 216 7.11 0.86 -7.75
C VAL A 216 7.93 -0.23 -7.06
N GLN A 217 7.28 -1.34 -6.75
CA GLN A 217 7.92 -2.48 -6.10
C GLN A 217 8.83 -3.23 -7.07
N ASP A 218 10.05 -3.53 -6.62
CA ASP A 218 10.92 -4.52 -7.23
C ASP A 218 10.58 -5.91 -6.69
N CYS A 219 9.77 -6.65 -7.45
CA CYS A 219 9.37 -8.01 -7.13
C CYS A 219 10.15 -9.09 -7.89
N SER A 220 11.34 -8.75 -8.41
CA SER A 220 12.18 -9.67 -9.20
C SER A 220 12.72 -10.84 -8.36
N ARG A 221 13.05 -10.60 -7.08
CA ARG A 221 13.62 -11.61 -6.16
C ARG A 221 12.61 -12.19 -5.18
N THR A 222 11.76 -11.34 -4.59
CA THR A 222 10.74 -11.70 -3.60
C THR A 222 9.63 -10.67 -3.66
N TYR A 223 8.45 -10.99 -3.13
CA TYR A 223 7.38 -10.00 -2.97
C TYR A 223 7.88 -8.80 -2.16
N GLY A 224 7.75 -7.60 -2.74
CA GLY A 224 8.19 -6.38 -2.10
C GLY A 224 9.70 -6.34 -1.82
N GLY A 225 10.53 -6.83 -2.74
CA GLY A 225 11.97 -6.95 -2.54
C GLY A 225 12.71 -5.61 -2.45
N GLY A 226 12.14 -4.55 -3.01
CA GLY A 226 12.66 -3.18 -2.94
C GLY A 226 11.71 -2.18 -3.57
N ILE A 227 12.08 -0.90 -3.53
CA ILE A 227 11.37 0.20 -4.21
C ILE A 227 12.27 0.78 -5.29
N ARG A 228 11.69 1.08 -6.46
CA ARG A 228 12.34 1.82 -7.54
C ARG A 228 11.49 3.06 -7.87
N PRO A 229 12.11 4.20 -8.24
CA PRO A 229 11.37 5.32 -8.78
C PRO A 229 11.03 5.06 -10.25
N LEU A 230 9.76 5.11 -10.61
CA LEU A 230 9.31 5.16 -12.01
C LEU A 230 9.01 6.62 -12.37
N ARG A 231 9.93 7.27 -13.10
CA ARG A 231 9.77 8.64 -13.56
C ARG A 231 8.94 8.64 -14.85
N ILE A 232 7.80 9.30 -14.84
CA ILE A 232 6.89 9.40 -15.98
C ILE A 232 7.22 10.69 -16.73
N HIS A 233 7.76 10.54 -17.94
CA HIS A 233 8.18 11.63 -18.81
C HIS A 233 7.01 12.22 -19.59
N ARG A 234 6.02 11.38 -19.93
CA ARG A 234 4.80 11.79 -20.63
C ARG A 234 3.60 11.01 -20.10
N LEU A 235 2.57 11.73 -19.69
CA LEU A 235 1.29 11.17 -19.29
C LEU A 235 0.15 12.01 -19.88
N THR A 236 -0.51 11.49 -20.91
CA THR A 236 -1.74 12.04 -21.50
C THR A 236 -2.79 10.94 -21.59
N PRO A 237 -4.06 11.24 -21.92
CA PRO A 237 -5.09 10.21 -22.09
C PRO A 237 -4.75 9.12 -23.10
N ASP A 238 -3.79 9.36 -23.98
CA ASP A 238 -3.44 8.51 -25.12
C ASP A 238 -1.93 8.21 -25.24
N ARG A 239 -1.08 8.69 -24.32
CA ARG A 239 0.37 8.45 -24.32
C ARG A 239 0.89 8.23 -22.90
N PHE A 240 1.76 7.24 -22.77
CA PHE A 240 2.51 6.95 -21.56
C PHE A 240 3.98 6.68 -21.92
N GLU A 241 4.90 7.42 -21.32
CA GLU A 241 6.34 7.20 -21.45
C GLU A 241 6.97 7.35 -20.06
N ALA A 242 7.72 6.34 -19.63
CA ALA A 242 8.33 6.32 -18.30
C ALA A 242 9.68 5.58 -18.30
N GLU A 243 10.54 5.98 -17.39
CA GLU A 243 11.86 5.42 -17.15
C GLU A 243 11.99 4.98 -15.69
N VAL A 244 12.53 3.78 -15.47
CA VAL A 244 12.73 3.24 -14.13
C VAL A 244 14.16 3.52 -13.66
N GLY A 245 14.28 4.12 -12.47
CA GLY A 245 15.58 4.34 -11.82
C GLY A 245 16.11 3.11 -11.07
N PRO A 246 17.26 3.22 -10.40
CA PRO A 246 17.81 2.16 -9.57
C PRO A 246 16.92 1.90 -8.34
N ALA A 247 17.01 0.68 -7.79
CA ALA A 247 16.34 0.36 -6.53
C ALA A 247 16.97 1.11 -5.36
N LEU A 248 16.12 1.60 -4.46
CA LEU A 248 16.54 2.17 -3.19
C LEU A 248 17.11 1.03 -2.32
N PRO A 249 18.35 1.16 -1.82
CA PRO A 249 18.92 0.15 -0.95
C PRO A 249 18.18 0.15 0.40
N ILE A 250 17.98 -1.05 0.97
CA ILE A 250 17.50 -1.19 2.33
C ILE A 250 18.66 -0.84 3.27
N PRO A 251 18.48 0.08 4.23
CA PRO A 251 19.58 0.54 5.05
C PRO A 251 20.08 -0.55 5.99
N ALA A 252 21.40 -0.62 6.21
CA ALA A 252 21.98 -1.67 7.05
C ALA A 252 21.49 -1.58 8.51
N GLY A 253 21.23 -0.36 8.98
CA GLY A 253 20.65 -0.07 10.29
C GLY A 253 19.21 -0.55 10.48
N ALA A 254 18.51 -1.01 9.44
CA ALA A 254 17.17 -1.57 9.56
C ALA A 254 17.13 -3.03 10.04
N ALA A 255 18.29 -3.66 10.25
CA ALA A 255 18.37 -5.01 10.81
C ALA A 255 17.46 -5.16 12.05
N PRO A 256 16.62 -6.22 12.12
CA PRO A 256 16.62 -7.41 11.25
C PRO A 256 15.73 -7.29 9.98
N TYR A 257 15.11 -6.15 9.71
CA TYR A 257 14.20 -5.94 8.58
C TYR A 257 14.95 -5.56 7.29
N VAL A 258 15.69 -6.51 6.72
CA VAL A 258 16.59 -6.29 5.56
C VAL A 258 16.23 -7.16 4.34
N GLU A 259 15.06 -7.81 4.35
CA GLU A 259 14.65 -8.79 3.33
C GLU A 259 13.57 -8.27 2.37
N GLY A 260 13.12 -7.03 2.53
CA GLY A 260 12.16 -6.38 1.64
C GLY A 260 11.85 -4.95 2.07
N PHE A 261 11.29 -4.19 1.15
CA PHE A 261 10.93 -2.79 1.26
C PHE A 261 9.90 -2.52 0.16
N HIS A 262 8.61 -2.36 0.51
CA HIS A 262 7.55 -2.40 -0.51
C HIS A 262 6.61 -1.21 -0.53
N THR A 263 6.70 -0.33 0.48
CA THR A 263 5.94 0.92 0.51
C THR A 263 6.87 2.08 0.80
N LEU A 264 6.74 3.15 0.01
CA LEU A 264 7.36 4.44 0.19
C LEU A 264 6.30 5.51 -0.12
N SER A 265 5.70 6.08 0.93
CA SER A 265 4.58 7.02 0.80
C SER A 265 4.93 8.39 1.40
N SER A 266 4.50 9.44 0.71
CA SER A 266 4.69 10.81 1.18
C SER A 266 3.69 11.16 2.28
N ALA A 267 4.16 11.91 3.29
CA ALA A 267 3.33 12.44 4.36
C ALA A 267 3.85 13.82 4.79
N GLY A 268 3.70 14.81 3.92
CA GLY A 268 4.20 16.17 4.15
C GLY A 268 5.73 16.20 4.33
N PRO A 269 6.26 16.65 5.49
CA PRO A 269 7.69 16.75 5.74
C PRO A 269 8.39 15.39 5.97
N VAL A 270 7.64 14.29 6.08
CA VAL A 270 8.18 12.95 6.32
C VAL A 270 7.76 11.98 5.22
N THR A 271 8.45 10.84 5.18
CA THR A 271 8.13 9.72 4.30
C THR A 271 7.88 8.49 5.15
N LEU A 272 6.86 7.72 4.82
CA LEU A 272 6.58 6.46 5.50
C LEU A 272 7.11 5.32 4.65
N VAL A 273 7.75 4.37 5.30
CA VAL A 273 8.31 3.18 4.67
C VAL A 273 7.95 1.96 5.47
N ASP A 274 8.04 0.78 4.87
CA ASP A 274 8.09 -0.47 5.60
C ASP A 274 9.23 -1.36 5.12
N MET A 275 9.65 -2.24 6.01
CA MET A 275 10.71 -3.18 5.73
C MET A 275 10.34 -4.56 6.25
N LYS A 276 10.83 -5.59 5.58
CA LYS A 276 10.49 -6.99 5.85
C LYS A 276 11.65 -7.72 6.51
N ARG A 277 11.31 -8.59 7.46
CA ARG A 277 12.09 -9.76 7.81
C ARG A 277 11.28 -11.02 7.58
N THR A 278 11.97 -12.14 7.44
CA THR A 278 11.33 -13.45 7.42
C THR A 278 11.41 -14.12 8.77
N GLU A 279 10.31 -14.73 9.22
CA GLU A 279 10.32 -15.70 10.31
C GLU A 279 10.08 -17.11 9.79
N LEU A 280 10.97 -18.03 10.15
CA LEU A 280 10.79 -19.47 9.95
C LEU A 280 10.12 -20.06 11.19
N SER A 281 8.96 -20.70 11.04
CA SER A 281 8.24 -21.26 12.18
C SER A 281 7.62 -22.61 11.91
N LEU A 282 8.07 -23.64 12.64
CA LEU A 282 7.39 -24.93 12.75
C LEU A 282 6.01 -24.79 13.41
N HIS A 283 5.83 -23.81 14.32
CA HIS A 283 4.53 -23.45 14.87
C HIS A 283 3.59 -22.83 13.82
N GLY A 284 4.14 -22.22 12.76
CA GLY A 284 3.38 -21.83 11.58
C GLY A 284 2.67 -23.00 10.89
N LEU A 285 3.27 -24.20 10.90
CA LEU A 285 2.65 -25.42 10.39
C LEU A 285 1.47 -25.87 11.25
N SER A 286 1.55 -25.72 12.57
CA SER A 286 0.45 -26.10 13.48
C SER A 286 -0.76 -25.17 13.35
N ILE A 287 -0.53 -23.87 13.10
CA ILE A 287 -1.59 -22.91 12.75
C ILE A 287 -2.28 -23.32 11.45
N GLU A 288 -1.51 -23.71 10.43
CA GLU A 288 -2.05 -24.17 9.14
C GLU A 288 -2.84 -25.48 9.29
N ALA A 289 -2.31 -26.45 10.04
CA ALA A 289 -2.97 -27.72 10.32
C ALA A 289 -4.29 -27.55 11.09
N ARG A 290 -4.30 -26.73 12.17
CA ARG A 290 -5.52 -26.41 12.93
C ARG A 290 -6.60 -25.78 12.05
N ARG A 291 -6.20 -24.94 11.09
CA ARG A 291 -7.12 -24.29 10.16
C ARG A 291 -7.69 -25.27 9.13
N GLU A 292 -6.87 -26.10 8.51
CA GLU A 292 -7.37 -27.09 7.55
C GLU A 292 -8.33 -28.08 8.24
N ALA A 293 -8.03 -28.47 9.49
CA ALA A 293 -8.96 -29.22 10.33
C ALA A 293 -10.28 -28.46 10.60
N GLY A 294 -10.21 -27.16 10.89
CA GLY A 294 -11.39 -26.30 11.08
C GLY A 294 -12.25 -26.11 9.81
N LYS A 295 -11.63 -26.01 8.63
CA LYS A 295 -12.34 -25.98 7.33
C LYS A 295 -13.05 -27.30 7.05
N LEU A 296 -12.36 -28.43 7.29
CA LEU A 296 -12.95 -29.76 7.16
C LEU A 296 -14.14 -29.93 8.11
N ALA A 297 -14.00 -29.51 9.37
CA ALA A 297 -15.08 -29.54 10.35
C ALA A 297 -16.29 -28.68 9.94
N ARG A 298 -16.08 -27.50 9.33
CA ARG A 298 -17.20 -26.68 8.78
C ARG A 298 -17.86 -27.32 7.56
N ARG A 299 -17.11 -28.01 6.70
CA ARG A 299 -17.66 -28.76 5.55
C ARG A 299 -18.45 -30.00 5.96
N LEU A 300 -18.11 -30.58 7.11
CA LEU A 300 -18.78 -31.76 7.67
C LEU A 300 -19.96 -31.42 8.59
N ARG A 301 -20.25 -30.13 8.84
CA ARG A 301 -21.47 -29.73 9.55
C ARG A 301 -22.67 -29.92 8.62
N PRO A 302 -23.67 -30.74 8.97
CA PRO A 302 -24.89 -30.83 8.18
C PRO A 302 -25.58 -29.46 8.17
N ALA A 303 -26.12 -29.07 7.01
CA ALA A 303 -27.01 -27.93 6.91
C ALA A 303 -28.27 -28.26 7.72
N HIS A 304 -28.38 -27.72 8.93
CA HIS A 304 -29.67 -27.65 9.59
C HIS A 304 -30.42 -26.49 8.94
N GLY A 305 -31.54 -26.85 8.31
CA GLY A 305 -32.40 -25.96 7.51
C GLY A 305 -33.17 -24.94 8.32
#